data_AF-A0A7J9HK20-F1
#
_entry.id   AF-A0A7J9HK20-F1
#
_cell.length_a   1.000
_cell.length_b   1.000
_cell.length_c   1.000
_cell.angle_alpha   90.00
_cell.angle_beta   90.00
_cell.angle_gamma   90.00
#
_symmetry.space_group_name_H-M   'P 1'
#
loop_
_entity.id
_entity.type
_entity.pdbx_description
1 polymer ?
#
loop_
_entity_poly.entity_id
_entity_poly.type
_entity_poly.pdbx_seq_one_letter_code
_entity_poly.pdbx_strand_id
1 'polypeptide(L)'
;MGLNDKEIVALSGAHTLGRSRPERSGWGKPETKYTKDGPGTPGGQSWTVQWLKFDNSYFKDIKAKRDEDLLVLPTDAVLFEDPSFKVYAEKYAEDQETFFKDYAEAHAKLSNLGAKFDPPEGIVLDDTPVQAVPEKFVAAKYSTGKRELSDSMKQKIRAEYESFGGGPDKPLPTNYFLNIIIIIGVLAILTSLLGNY
;
A
#
# COMPACT_ATOMS: atom_id res chain seq x y z
N MET A 1 11.72 14.22 -7.91
CA MET A 1 10.63 13.47 -8.56
C MET A 1 10.03 14.17 -9.78
N GLY A 2 10.24 15.47 -10.00
CA GLY A 2 9.71 16.16 -11.19
C GLY A 2 8.18 16.33 -11.17
N LEU A 3 7.59 16.30 -9.97
CA LEU A 3 6.16 16.49 -9.75
C LEU A 3 5.88 17.96 -9.39
N ASN A 4 4.77 18.50 -9.89
CA ASN A 4 4.29 19.84 -9.56
C ASN A 4 3.26 19.82 -8.42
N ASP A 5 2.83 21.00 -7.96
CA ASP A 5 1.88 21.18 -6.85
C ASP A 5 0.55 20.44 -7.08
N LYS A 6 -0.01 20.51 -8.29
CA LYS A 6 -1.22 19.77 -8.66
C LYS A 6 -1.04 18.27 -8.44
N GLU A 7 0.06 17.73 -8.93
CA GLU A 7 0.37 16.29 -8.86
C GLU A 7 0.63 15.86 -7.41
N ILE A 8 1.29 16.68 -6.59
CA ILE A 8 1.51 16.43 -5.16
C ILE A 8 0.16 16.32 -4.42
N VAL A 9 -0.73 17.30 -4.63
CA VAL A 9 -2.03 17.33 -3.96
C VAL A 9 -2.91 16.17 -4.44
N ALA A 10 -2.95 15.92 -5.74
CA ALA A 10 -3.73 14.81 -6.31
C ALA A 10 -3.26 13.47 -5.74
N LEU A 11 -1.96 13.18 -5.78
CA LEU A 11 -1.39 11.92 -5.28
C LEU A 11 -1.58 11.72 -3.78
N SER A 12 -1.57 12.80 -2.98
CA SER A 12 -1.89 12.73 -1.55
C SER A 12 -3.31 12.21 -1.30
N GLY A 13 -4.22 12.43 -2.25
CA GLY A 13 -5.56 11.85 -2.28
C GLY A 13 -5.62 10.31 -2.22
N ALA A 14 -4.51 9.61 -2.49
CA ALA A 14 -4.40 8.17 -2.28
C ALA A 14 -4.72 7.74 -0.84
N HIS A 15 -4.50 8.63 0.14
CA HIS A 15 -4.87 8.41 1.55
C HIS A 15 -6.38 8.22 1.78
N THR A 16 -7.24 8.45 0.77
CA THR A 16 -8.63 7.98 0.83
C THR A 16 -8.72 6.46 1.02
N LEU A 17 -7.68 5.72 0.61
CA LEU A 17 -7.54 4.30 0.84
C LEU A 17 -6.55 4.02 1.98
N GLY A 18 -6.94 3.08 2.83
CA GLY A 18 -6.08 2.54 3.87
C GLY A 18 -6.06 3.34 5.16
N ARG A 19 -5.02 3.09 5.94
CA ARG A 19 -4.90 3.50 7.34
C ARG A 19 -3.44 3.46 7.80
N SER A 20 -3.11 4.38 8.71
CA SER A 20 -1.82 4.40 9.39
C SER A 20 -1.84 3.46 10.59
N ARG A 21 -0.65 3.02 11.00
CA ARG A 21 -0.43 2.09 12.10
C ARG A 21 0.77 2.56 12.93
N PRO A 22 0.63 2.82 14.24
CA PRO A 22 1.74 3.32 15.05
C PRO A 22 2.91 2.35 15.10
N GLU A 23 2.67 1.04 15.04
CA GLU A 23 3.70 0.00 14.99
C GLU A 23 4.47 -0.06 13.65
N ARG A 24 4.00 0.66 12.61
CA ARG A 24 4.66 0.74 11.30
C ARG A 24 5.30 2.10 11.07
N SER A 25 4.50 3.16 11.12
CA SER A 25 4.94 4.53 10.79
C SER A 25 5.17 5.41 12.03
N GLY A 26 4.72 4.97 13.21
CA GLY A 26 4.66 5.82 14.41
C GLY A 26 3.41 6.73 14.48
N TRP A 27 2.54 6.70 13.47
CA TRP A 27 1.38 7.60 13.37
C TRP A 27 0.03 6.90 13.50
N GLY A 28 -0.92 7.61 14.08
CA GLY A 28 -2.31 7.19 14.23
C GLY A 28 -2.58 6.36 15.49
N LYS A 29 -3.87 6.18 15.79
CA LYS A 29 -4.33 5.32 16.90
C LYS A 29 -4.10 3.83 16.57
N PRO A 30 -3.89 2.96 17.60
CA PRO A 30 -3.80 1.52 17.40
C PRO A 30 -5.06 0.90 16.78
N GLU A 31 -6.23 1.51 16.99
CA GLU A 31 -7.51 1.14 16.38
C GLU A 31 -8.53 2.28 16.49
N THR A 32 -9.63 2.18 15.74
CA THR A 32 -10.78 3.09 15.79
C THR A 32 -12.09 2.35 15.54
N LYS A 33 -13.23 3.04 15.73
CA LYS A 33 -14.56 2.52 15.36
C LYS A 33 -14.68 2.07 13.89
N TYR A 34 -13.83 2.58 12.98
CA TYR A 34 -13.84 2.23 11.55
C TYR A 34 -12.94 1.06 11.17
N THR A 35 -11.98 0.71 12.04
CA THR A 35 -10.89 -0.21 11.70
C THR A 35 -10.81 -1.42 12.62
N LYS A 36 -11.56 -1.43 13.73
CA LYS A 36 -11.65 -2.54 14.70
C LYS A 36 -12.29 -3.81 14.13
N ASP A 37 -13.27 -3.67 13.22
CA ASP A 37 -14.01 -4.81 12.62
C ASP A 37 -13.95 -4.82 11.08
N GLY A 38 -12.90 -4.22 10.50
CA GLY A 38 -12.75 -4.12 9.05
C GLY A 38 -12.21 -5.41 8.39
N PRO A 39 -12.44 -5.63 7.08
CA PRO A 39 -11.85 -6.76 6.37
C PRO A 39 -10.32 -6.67 6.36
N GLY A 40 -9.65 -7.82 6.22
CA GLY A 40 -8.21 -7.92 6.42
C GLY A 40 -7.82 -7.90 7.90
N THR A 41 -6.60 -7.46 8.23
CA THR A 41 -6.12 -7.39 9.62
C THR A 41 -6.69 -6.14 10.31
N PRO A 42 -7.42 -6.24 11.43
CA PRO A 42 -7.96 -5.08 12.16
C PRO A 42 -6.90 -4.12 12.73
N GLY A 43 -7.33 -2.91 13.13
CA GLY A 43 -6.48 -1.90 13.78
C GLY A 43 -5.96 -0.79 12.85
N GLY A 44 -5.21 0.16 13.39
CA GLY A 44 -4.78 1.40 12.72
C GLY A 44 -5.88 2.46 12.66
N GLN A 45 -5.54 3.63 12.14
CA GLN A 45 -6.42 4.78 12.00
C GLN A 45 -6.49 5.22 10.53
N SER A 46 -7.69 5.24 9.96
CA SER A 46 -7.92 5.65 8.56
C SER A 46 -8.09 7.16 8.44
N TRP A 47 -7.84 7.70 7.25
CA TRP A 47 -8.17 9.10 6.92
C TRP A 47 -9.65 9.29 6.58
N THR A 48 -10.31 8.24 6.11
CA THR A 48 -11.73 8.26 5.72
C THR A 48 -12.49 7.14 6.42
N VAL A 49 -13.82 7.30 6.51
CA VAL A 49 -14.72 6.28 7.04
C VAL A 49 -14.70 5.02 6.16
N GLN A 50 -14.80 5.21 4.84
CA GLN A 50 -14.80 4.14 3.85
C GLN A 50 -13.41 3.96 3.24
N TRP A 51 -12.45 3.59 4.08
CA TRP A 51 -11.03 3.46 3.71
C TRP A 51 -10.68 2.35 2.69
N LEU A 52 -11.69 1.68 2.13
CA LEU A 52 -11.56 0.72 1.02
C LEU A 52 -12.23 1.22 -0.26
N LYS A 53 -12.74 2.45 -0.24
CA LYS A 53 -13.38 3.11 -1.38
C LYS A 53 -12.48 4.25 -1.85
N PHE A 54 -12.18 4.23 -3.14
CA PHE A 54 -11.48 5.34 -3.78
C PHE A 54 -12.51 6.40 -4.17
N ASP A 55 -12.49 7.53 -3.48
CA ASP A 55 -13.32 8.70 -3.76
C ASP A 55 -12.62 9.97 -3.21
N ASN A 56 -13.28 11.12 -3.29
CA ASN A 56 -12.71 12.37 -2.82
C ASN A 56 -12.95 12.67 -1.33
N SER A 57 -13.37 11.68 -0.52
CA SER A 57 -13.68 11.89 0.90
C SER A 57 -12.46 12.33 1.69
N TYR A 58 -11.26 11.88 1.31
CA TYR A 58 -10.01 12.34 1.93
C TYR A 58 -9.93 13.87 2.03
N PHE A 59 -10.12 14.60 0.92
CA PHE A 59 -10.04 16.05 0.91
C PHE A 59 -11.15 16.70 1.77
N LYS A 60 -12.34 16.09 1.79
CA LYS A 60 -13.46 16.57 2.63
C LYS A 60 -13.18 16.37 4.11
N ASP A 61 -12.68 15.20 4.49
CA ASP A 61 -12.46 14.79 5.87
C ASP A 61 -11.29 15.55 6.50
N ILE A 62 -10.16 15.68 5.81
CA ILE A 62 -8.99 16.44 6.32
C ILE A 62 -9.25 17.96 6.37
N LYS A 63 -10.13 18.48 5.53
CA LYS A 63 -10.59 19.88 5.59
C LYS A 63 -11.48 20.11 6.81
N ALA A 64 -12.44 19.21 7.02
CA ALA A 64 -13.45 19.36 8.08
C ALA A 64 -12.89 19.09 9.48
N LYS A 65 -11.95 18.14 9.63
CA LYS A 65 -11.31 17.73 10.90
C LYS A 65 -12.32 17.50 12.04
N ARG A 66 -13.51 16.98 11.71
CA ARG A 66 -14.66 16.89 12.62
C ARG A 66 -14.77 15.58 13.40
N ASP A 67 -14.04 14.55 12.98
CA ASP A 67 -14.04 13.23 13.61
C ASP A 67 -12.63 12.89 14.07
N GLU A 68 -12.44 12.79 15.38
CA GLU A 68 -11.15 12.49 16.02
C GLU A 68 -10.63 11.07 15.72
N ASP A 69 -11.48 10.18 15.18
CA ASP A 69 -11.06 8.87 14.70
C ASP A 69 -10.57 8.88 13.26
N LEU A 70 -10.71 10.00 12.54
CA LEU A 70 -10.08 10.17 11.24
C LEU A 70 -8.72 10.83 11.39
N LEU A 71 -7.72 10.24 10.73
CA LEU A 71 -6.35 10.72 10.78
C LEU A 71 -6.18 11.97 9.92
N VAL A 72 -5.45 12.94 10.45
CA VAL A 72 -4.91 14.07 9.69
C VAL A 72 -3.45 14.25 10.11
N LEU A 73 -2.52 13.90 9.23
CA LEU A 73 -1.10 14.16 9.46
C LEU A 73 -0.80 15.65 9.23
N PRO A 74 0.32 16.17 9.75
CA PRO A 74 0.79 17.51 9.41
C PRO A 74 0.94 17.72 7.89
N THR A 75 1.37 16.68 7.16
CA THR A 75 1.50 16.70 5.70
C THR A 75 0.17 16.66 4.96
N ASP A 76 -0.91 16.19 5.59
CA ASP A 76 -2.26 16.30 5.02
C ASP A 76 -2.84 17.69 5.31
N ALA A 77 -2.60 18.21 6.52
CA ALA A 77 -3.07 19.54 6.94
C ALA A 77 -2.52 20.65 6.03
N VAL A 78 -1.24 20.57 5.66
CA VAL A 78 -0.59 21.58 4.81
C VAL A 78 -1.27 21.75 3.45
N LEU A 79 -1.99 20.74 2.95
CA LEU A 79 -2.71 20.82 1.67
C LEU A 79 -3.79 21.92 1.67
N PHE A 80 -4.34 22.28 2.84
CA PHE A 80 -5.33 23.35 2.99
C PHE A 80 -4.77 24.62 3.65
N GLU A 81 -3.50 24.59 4.08
CA GLU A 81 -2.82 25.73 4.72
C GLU A 81 -1.90 26.47 3.74
N ASP A 82 -1.23 25.75 2.85
CA ASP A 82 -0.39 26.33 1.81
C ASP A 82 -1.24 26.98 0.71
N PRO A 83 -0.97 28.24 0.31
CA PRO A 83 -1.76 28.95 -0.70
C PRO A 83 -1.80 28.27 -2.07
N SER A 84 -0.72 27.62 -2.49
CA SER A 84 -0.64 26.96 -3.81
C SER A 84 -1.37 25.61 -3.78
N PHE A 85 -1.15 24.80 -2.74
CA PHE A 85 -1.81 23.50 -2.59
C PHE A 85 -3.31 23.63 -2.39
N LYS A 86 -3.74 24.64 -1.62
CA LYS A 86 -5.15 24.85 -1.28
C LYS A 86 -6.04 24.98 -2.51
N VAL A 87 -5.54 25.59 -3.59
CA VAL A 87 -6.29 25.72 -4.86
C VAL A 87 -6.74 24.35 -5.38
N TYR A 88 -5.86 23.35 -5.32
CA TYR A 88 -6.16 22.00 -5.78
C TYR A 88 -6.93 21.20 -4.73
N ALA A 89 -6.59 21.33 -3.45
CA ALA A 89 -7.24 20.60 -2.37
C ALA A 89 -8.73 20.97 -2.24
N GLU A 90 -9.05 22.27 -2.34
CA GLU A 90 -10.43 22.77 -2.37
C GLU A 90 -11.18 22.25 -3.61
N LYS A 91 -10.54 22.30 -4.78
CA LYS A 91 -11.11 21.79 -6.03
C LYS A 91 -11.46 20.31 -5.93
N TYR A 92 -10.56 19.48 -5.40
CA TYR A 92 -10.79 18.04 -5.26
C TYR A 92 -11.81 17.72 -4.18
N ALA A 93 -11.95 18.53 -3.13
CA ALA A 93 -13.01 18.36 -2.14
C ALA A 93 -14.42 18.57 -2.75
N GLU A 94 -14.55 19.44 -3.74
CA GLU A 94 -15.82 19.78 -4.39
C GLU A 94 -16.11 18.91 -5.62
N ASP A 95 -15.09 18.56 -6.40
CA ASP A 95 -15.20 17.88 -7.69
C ASP A 95 -14.40 16.57 -7.73
N GLN A 96 -15.13 15.46 -7.60
CA GLN A 96 -14.55 14.12 -7.66
C GLN A 96 -14.04 13.74 -9.06
N GLU A 97 -14.71 14.20 -10.12
CA GLU A 97 -14.32 13.84 -11.49
C GLU A 97 -13.00 14.50 -11.87
N THR A 98 -12.81 15.78 -11.48
CA THR A 98 -11.52 16.43 -11.60
C THR A 98 -10.45 15.69 -10.79
N PHE A 99 -10.74 15.32 -9.54
CA PHE A 99 -9.79 14.54 -8.73
C PHE A 99 -9.37 13.25 -9.42
N PHE A 100 -10.32 12.46 -9.92
CA PHE A 100 -10.02 11.19 -10.58
C PHE A 100 -9.17 11.37 -11.83
N LYS A 101 -9.49 12.38 -12.65
CA LYS A 101 -8.72 12.69 -13.86
C LYS A 101 -7.27 13.06 -13.52
N ASP A 102 -7.08 14.02 -12.61
CA ASP A 102 -5.74 14.48 -12.25
C ASP A 102 -4.94 13.40 -11.50
N TYR A 103 -5.60 12.58 -10.67
CA TYR A 103 -4.97 11.45 -9.99
C TYR A 103 -4.48 10.40 -10.97
N ALA A 104 -5.28 10.02 -11.97
CA ALA A 104 -4.89 9.03 -12.96
C ALA A 104 -3.64 9.47 -13.74
N GLU A 105 -3.61 10.73 -14.20
CA GLU A 105 -2.45 11.31 -14.88
C GLU A 105 -1.21 11.34 -13.97
N ALA A 106 -1.36 11.82 -12.74
CA ALA A 106 -0.24 11.93 -11.80
C ALA A 106 0.30 10.56 -11.35
N HIS A 107 -0.58 9.58 -11.12
CA HIS A 107 -0.20 8.23 -10.72
C HIS A 107 0.53 7.49 -11.83
N ALA A 108 0.09 7.63 -13.09
CA ALA A 108 0.81 7.07 -14.24
C ALA A 108 2.20 7.71 -14.41
N LYS A 109 2.30 9.03 -14.24
CA LYS A 109 3.59 9.74 -14.26
C LYS A 109 4.51 9.24 -13.15
N LEU A 110 3.99 9.06 -11.93
CA LEU A 110 4.74 8.53 -10.79
C LEU A 110 5.20 7.09 -11.03
N SER A 111 4.34 6.21 -11.54
CA SER A 111 4.69 4.80 -11.76
C SER A 111 5.81 4.60 -12.79
N ASN A 112 5.96 5.55 -13.72
CA ASN A 112 6.97 5.49 -14.77
C ASN A 112 8.29 6.16 -14.38
N LEU A 113 8.34 6.83 -13.22
CA LEU A 113 9.48 7.67 -12.84
C LEU A 113 10.74 6.83 -12.60
N GLY A 114 11.78 7.07 -13.42
CA GLY A 114 13.07 6.39 -13.32
C GLY A 114 13.09 4.95 -13.83
N ALA A 115 11.97 4.46 -14.38
CA ALA A 115 11.89 3.14 -15.00
C ALA A 115 12.66 3.11 -16.33
N LYS A 116 13.18 1.92 -16.66
CA LYS A 116 13.69 1.57 -18.00
C LYS A 116 12.83 0.45 -18.52
N PHE A 117 12.18 0.68 -19.65
CA PHE A 117 11.24 -0.28 -20.23
C PHE A 117 11.91 -1.12 -21.32
N ASP A 118 11.37 -2.32 -21.54
CA ASP A 118 11.69 -3.19 -22.67
C ASP A 118 10.37 -3.73 -23.26
N PRO A 119 9.95 -3.26 -24.46
CA PRO A 119 10.64 -2.29 -25.32
C PRO A 119 10.68 -0.87 -24.70
N PRO A 120 11.55 0.04 -25.17
CA PRO A 120 11.73 1.37 -24.57
C PRO A 120 10.45 2.21 -24.41
N GLU A 121 9.47 2.01 -25.29
CA GLU A 121 8.15 2.66 -25.28
C GLU A 121 7.16 2.06 -24.26
N GLY A 122 7.48 0.90 -23.68
CA GLY A 122 6.58 0.14 -22.80
C GLY A 122 5.55 -0.70 -23.56
N ILE A 123 4.80 -1.52 -22.81
CA ILE A 123 3.74 -2.39 -23.35
C ILE A 123 2.42 -1.95 -22.73
N VAL A 124 1.42 -1.68 -23.58
CA VAL A 124 0.03 -1.44 -23.15
C VAL A 124 -0.73 -2.76 -23.20
N LEU A 125 -1.40 -3.12 -22.09
CA LEU A 125 -2.08 -4.40 -21.95
C LEU A 125 -3.53 -4.39 -22.47
N ASP A 126 -4.21 -3.22 -22.42
CA ASP A 126 -5.59 -3.04 -22.87
C ASP A 126 -5.70 -1.74 -23.71
N ASP A 127 -5.72 -1.90 -25.05
CA ASP A 127 -5.81 -0.77 -26.01
C ASP A 127 -7.25 -0.35 -26.33
N THR A 128 -8.23 -0.96 -25.67
CA THR A 128 -9.65 -0.63 -25.91
C THR A 128 -9.93 0.78 -25.40
N PRO A 129 -10.48 1.70 -26.21
CA PRO A 129 -10.88 3.01 -25.73
C PRO A 129 -11.86 2.80 -24.58
N VAL A 130 -11.46 3.19 -23.37
CA VAL A 130 -12.34 3.18 -22.21
C VAL A 130 -13.47 4.14 -22.55
N GLN A 131 -14.61 3.62 -23.03
CA GLN A 131 -15.86 4.34 -22.92
C GLN A 131 -15.97 4.67 -21.44
N ALA A 132 -15.90 5.96 -21.13
CA ALA A 132 -15.93 6.54 -19.78
C ALA A 132 -17.30 6.28 -19.13
N VAL A 133 -17.62 5.02 -18.90
CA VAL A 133 -18.58 4.60 -17.91
C VAL A 133 -17.72 4.36 -16.69
N PRO A 134 -17.69 5.28 -15.71
CA PRO A 134 -17.03 5.03 -14.44
C PRO A 134 -17.76 3.86 -13.78
N GLU A 135 -17.30 2.63 -14.01
CA GLU A 135 -17.70 1.52 -13.18
C GLU A 135 -17.25 1.85 -11.77
N LYS A 136 -18.18 1.81 -10.81
CA LYS A 136 -17.82 1.94 -9.40
C LYS A 136 -16.78 0.90 -9.08
N PHE A 137 -15.57 1.35 -8.77
CA PHE A 137 -14.52 0.48 -8.28
C PHE A 137 -14.99 -0.20 -6.98
N VAL A 138 -15.04 -1.53 -6.99
CA VAL A 138 -15.38 -2.35 -5.84
C VAL A 138 -14.18 -3.25 -5.55
N ALA A 139 -13.40 -2.88 -4.54
CA ALA A 139 -12.18 -3.61 -4.15
C ALA A 139 -12.43 -5.11 -3.94
N ALA A 140 -13.64 -5.49 -3.47
CA ALA A 140 -14.03 -6.89 -3.27
C ALA A 140 -14.00 -7.73 -4.55
N LYS A 141 -14.15 -7.14 -5.74
CA LYS A 141 -14.04 -7.85 -7.03
C LYS A 141 -12.61 -8.29 -7.35
N TYR A 142 -11.61 -7.67 -6.75
CA TYR A 142 -10.18 -7.89 -7.03
C TYR A 142 -9.44 -8.54 -5.86
N SER A 143 -10.11 -8.76 -4.72
CA SER A 143 -9.55 -9.57 -3.65
C SER A 143 -9.55 -11.03 -4.11
N THR A 144 -8.37 -11.60 -4.33
CA THR A 144 -8.25 -13.05 -4.39
C THR A 144 -8.74 -13.62 -3.06
N GLY A 145 -9.71 -14.52 -3.11
CA GLY A 145 -10.20 -15.19 -1.89
C GLY A 145 -9.04 -15.86 -1.18
N LYS A 146 -9.08 -15.92 0.16
CA LYS A 146 -8.13 -16.72 0.95
C LYS A 146 -8.10 -18.12 0.34
N ARG A 147 -7.01 -18.48 -0.35
CA ARG A 147 -6.72 -19.87 -0.65
C ARG A 147 -6.34 -20.53 0.67
N GLU A 148 -7.33 -21.14 1.31
CA GLU A 148 -7.12 -22.12 2.36
C GLU A 148 -6.15 -23.18 1.81
N LEU A 149 -5.00 -23.35 2.47
CA LEU A 149 -4.10 -24.46 2.19
C LEU A 149 -4.89 -25.77 2.38
N SER A 150 -4.70 -26.74 1.48
CA SER A 150 -5.29 -28.07 1.67
C SER A 150 -4.79 -28.67 2.99
N ASP A 151 -5.58 -29.56 3.60
CA ASP A 151 -5.19 -30.22 4.84
C ASP A 151 -3.88 -31.00 4.68
N SER A 152 -3.62 -31.54 3.48
CA SER A 152 -2.35 -32.18 3.14
C SER A 152 -1.17 -31.20 3.13
N MET A 153 -1.34 -29.98 2.62
CA MET A 153 -0.30 -28.95 2.68
C MET A 153 -0.08 -28.47 4.11
N LYS A 154 -1.14 -28.27 4.89
CA LYS A 154 -1.06 -27.91 6.32
C LYS A 154 -0.31 -28.98 7.13
N GLN A 155 -0.61 -30.26 6.90
CA GLN A 155 0.07 -31.39 7.54
C GLN A 155 1.54 -31.49 7.12
N LYS A 156 1.85 -31.34 5.83
CA LYS A 156 3.23 -31.36 5.35
C LYS A 156 4.06 -30.24 5.95
N ILE A 157 3.53 -29.01 5.97
CA ILE A 157 4.21 -27.85 6.58
C ILE A 157 4.43 -28.08 8.07
N ARG A 158 3.44 -28.65 8.79
CA ARG A 158 3.59 -28.99 10.21
C ARG A 158 4.66 -30.07 10.43
N ALA A 159 4.67 -31.13 9.61
CA ALA A 159 5.66 -32.19 9.70
C ALA A 159 7.08 -31.69 9.42
N GLU A 160 7.25 -30.78 8.46
CA GLU A 160 8.52 -30.10 8.21
C GLU A 160 8.91 -29.22 9.40
N TYR A 161 7.99 -28.43 9.93
CA TYR A 161 8.25 -27.57 11.09
C TYR A 161 8.69 -28.37 12.33
N GLU A 162 8.06 -29.51 12.58
CA GLU A 162 8.41 -30.42 13.67
C GLU A 162 9.75 -31.13 13.43
N SER A 163 10.06 -31.54 12.19
CA SER A 163 11.34 -32.18 11.86
C SER A 163 12.53 -31.25 12.03
N PHE A 164 12.30 -29.94 11.90
CA PHE A 164 13.27 -28.89 12.17
C PHE A 164 13.34 -28.46 13.65
N GLY A 165 12.65 -29.17 14.55
CA GLY A 165 12.74 -29.00 16.00
C GLY A 165 11.80 -27.93 16.58
N GLY A 166 10.84 -27.46 15.78
CA GLY A 166 9.74 -26.62 16.20
C GLY A 166 8.61 -27.45 16.81
N GLY A 167 7.71 -26.82 17.55
CA GLY A 167 6.52 -27.46 18.08
C GLY A 167 5.39 -26.46 18.34
N PRO A 168 4.20 -26.94 18.75
CA PRO A 168 3.02 -26.10 18.99
C PRO A 168 3.30 -24.90 19.91
N ASP A 169 4.13 -25.11 20.94
CA ASP A 169 4.53 -24.09 21.93
C ASP A 169 6.05 -23.84 21.93
N LYS A 170 6.74 -24.30 20.89
CA LYS A 170 8.20 -24.19 20.78
C LYS A 170 8.53 -23.52 19.45
N PRO A 171 8.89 -22.22 19.46
CA PRO A 171 9.43 -21.60 18.26
C PRO A 171 10.72 -22.32 17.86
N LEU A 172 10.98 -22.41 16.57
CA LEU A 172 12.23 -22.95 16.06
C LEU A 172 13.41 -22.25 16.74
N PRO A 173 14.38 -22.99 17.30
CA PRO A 173 15.42 -22.42 18.16
C PRO A 173 16.42 -21.52 17.41
N THR A 174 16.46 -21.59 16.08
CA THR A 174 17.43 -20.87 15.25
C THR A 174 16.76 -20.05 14.16
N ASN A 175 17.31 -18.87 13.87
CA ASN A 175 16.86 -17.99 12.80
C ASN A 175 17.33 -18.53 11.44
N TYR A 176 16.53 -19.37 10.79
CA TYR A 176 16.86 -20.04 9.52
C TYR A 176 17.31 -19.08 8.42
N PHE A 177 16.72 -17.89 8.37
CA PHE A 177 17.09 -16.85 7.42
C PHE A 177 18.55 -16.42 7.59
N LEU A 178 19.01 -16.26 8.85
CA LEU A 178 20.38 -15.94 9.17
C LEU A 178 21.34 -17.08 8.78
N ASN A 179 20.98 -18.33 9.06
CA ASN A 179 21.80 -19.49 8.71
C ASN A 179 21.93 -19.67 7.19
N ILE A 180 20.85 -19.45 6.44
CA ILE A 180 20.87 -19.50 4.97
C ILE A 180 21.79 -18.42 4.40
N ILE A 181 21.71 -17.19 4.92
CA ILE A 181 22.60 -16.09 4.51
C ILE A 181 24.06 -16.41 4.81
N ILE A 182 24.36 -16.97 5.99
CA ILE A 182 25.72 -17.36 6.36
C ILE A 182 26.27 -18.43 5.43
N ILE A 183 25.47 -19.46 5.12
CA ILE A 183 25.89 -20.54 4.21
C ILE A 183 26.16 -20.00 2.80
N ILE A 184 25.27 -19.16 2.27
CA ILE A 184 25.45 -18.53 0.96
C ILE A 184 26.71 -17.65 0.95
N GLY A 185 26.95 -16.88 2.01
CA GLY A 185 28.14 -16.05 2.17
C GLY A 185 29.43 -16.88 2.19
N VAL A 186 29.46 -17.99 2.95
CA VAL A 186 30.61 -18.90 3.01
C VAL A 186 30.87 -19.57 1.67
N LEU A 187 29.82 -20.02 0.96
CA LEU A 187 29.94 -20.61 -0.36
C LEU A 187 30.48 -19.61 -1.40
N ALA A 188 30.04 -18.35 -1.35
CA ALA A 188 30.53 -17.28 -2.22
C ALA A 188 32.01 -16.96 -1.97
N ILE A 189 32.44 -16.95 -0.69
CA ILE A 189 33.85 -16.75 -0.33
C ILE A 189 34.70 -17.94 -0.80
N LEU A 190 34.24 -19.18 -0.59
CA LEU A 190 34.93 -20.38 -1.04
C LEU A 190 35.08 -20.44 -2.56
N THR A 191 34.03 -20.09 -3.30
CA THR A 191 34.11 -20.00 -4.78
C THR A 191 35.05 -18.89 -5.23
N SER A 192 35.09 -17.75 -4.54
CA SER A 192 36.06 -16.69 -4.81
C SER A 192 37.51 -17.08 -4.52
N LEU A 193 37.75 -17.93 -3.52
CA LEU A 193 39.10 -18.37 -3.13
C LEU A 193 39.60 -19.56 -3.95
N LEU A 194 38.70 -20.42 -4.44
CA LEU A 194 39.04 -21.62 -5.22
C LEU A 194 38.89 -21.43 -6.74
N GLY A 195 38.24 -20.36 -7.20
CA GLY A 195 37.97 -20.07 -8.61
C GLY A 195 39.07 -19.27 -9.35
N ASN A 196 40.25 -19.10 -8.76
CA ASN A 196 41.41 -18.44 -9.39
C ASN A 196 42.53 -19.45 -9.71
N TYR A 197 42.18 -20.53 -10.41
CA TYR A 197 43.10 -21.37 -11.20
C TYR A 197 42.42 -21.83 -12.48
#